data_AF-A0A6C0CYZ7-F1
#
_entry.id   AF-A0A6C0CYZ7-F1
#
_cell.length_a   1.000
_cell.length_b   1.000
_cell.length_c   1.000
_cell.angle_alpha   90.00
_cell.angle_beta   90.00
_cell.angle_gamma   90.00
#
_symmetry.space_group_name_H-M   'P 1'
#
loop_
_entity.id
_entity.type
_entity.pdbx_description
1 polymer ?
#
loop_
_entity_poly.entity_id
_entity_poly.type
_entity_poly.pdbx_seq_one_letter_code
_entity_poly.pdbx_strand_id
1 'polypeptide(L)'
;METEYSISGVYQHPNILENQNNLELCSICLEYLNENEDTKPYQCTHLYHSNCINNWHGNCPTCRAEKSSTTLTNNNNNTRNLSDISEESIEGFKRCHQRIPTNFHFIYHQKWKKNDCVRYNHNLIFLKPYGVVGICEDCKIIQCFNLSHPI
;
A
#
# COMPACT_ATOMS: atom_id res chain seq x y z
N MET A 1 19.67 23.44 43.34
CA MET A 1 19.52 24.67 42.54
C MET A 1 19.54 24.22 41.10
N GLU A 2 18.35 23.96 40.59
CA GLU A 2 18.08 23.34 39.30
C GLU A 2 18.34 24.36 38.19
N THR A 3 19.00 23.95 37.11
CA THR A 3 19.05 24.76 35.88
C THR A 3 18.53 23.90 34.75
N GLU A 4 17.37 24.29 34.26
CA GLU A 4 16.59 23.66 33.19
C GLU A 4 17.32 23.82 31.85
N TYR A 5 17.49 22.73 31.11
CA TYR A 5 17.98 22.75 29.74
C TYR A 5 16.79 22.90 28.79
N SER A 6 16.55 24.13 28.37
CA SER A 6 15.48 24.50 27.44
C SER A 6 15.82 24.04 26.01
N ILE A 7 14.97 23.17 25.46
CA ILE A 7 15.05 22.66 24.08
C ILE A 7 14.72 23.80 23.10
N SER A 8 15.74 24.34 22.43
CA SER A 8 15.55 25.29 21.32
C SER A 8 15.28 24.53 20.01
N GLY A 9 14.02 24.14 19.81
CA GLY A 9 13.52 23.58 18.55
C GLY A 9 12.39 24.45 18.01
N VAL A 10 12.73 25.56 17.36
CA VAL A 10 11.76 26.35 16.57
C VAL A 10 12.26 26.39 15.15
N TYR A 11 11.81 25.43 14.33
CA TYR A 11 11.87 25.57 12.88
C TYR A 11 10.94 26.73 12.51
N GLN A 12 11.53 27.88 12.21
CA GLN A 12 10.82 29.02 11.65
C GLN A 12 10.31 28.61 10.27
N HIS A 13 9.02 28.36 10.14
CA HIS A 13 8.35 28.31 8.85
C HIS A 13 8.38 29.72 8.24
N PRO A 14 9.09 29.96 7.12
CA PRO A 14 8.95 31.21 6.41
C PRO A 14 7.55 31.23 5.75
N ASN A 15 6.77 32.23 6.13
CA ASN A 15 5.54 32.72 5.49
C ASN A 15 5.15 31.98 4.21
N ILE A 16 4.20 31.06 4.31
CA ILE A 16 3.44 30.57 3.17
C ILE A 16 2.50 31.72 2.78
N LEU A 17 3.00 32.57 1.87
CA LEU A 17 2.13 33.44 1.11
C LEU A 17 1.20 32.51 0.31
N GLU A 18 -0.06 32.43 0.72
CA GLU A 18 -1.12 31.80 -0.04
C GLU A 18 -1.21 32.49 -1.41
N ASN A 19 -0.46 31.97 -2.38
CA ASN A 19 -0.76 32.20 -3.78
C ASN A 19 -1.36 30.90 -4.29
N GLN A 20 -2.67 30.94 -4.53
CA GLN A 20 -3.46 29.86 -5.12
C GLN A 20 -3.01 29.63 -6.57
N ASN A 21 -1.83 29.06 -6.74
CA ASN A 21 -1.48 28.27 -7.91
C ASN A 21 -1.35 26.86 -7.37
N ASN A 22 -2.27 25.98 -7.77
CA ASN A 22 -2.30 24.57 -7.39
C ASN A 22 -1.09 23.85 -8.02
N LEU A 23 0.11 24.19 -7.56
CA LEU A 23 1.39 23.69 -8.03
C LEU A 23 1.53 22.26 -7.51
N GLU A 24 1.06 21.32 -8.31
CA GLU A 24 1.22 19.89 -8.05
C GLU A 24 2.73 19.56 -7.97
N LEU A 25 3.14 18.73 -7.01
CA LEU A 25 4.53 18.29 -6.84
C LEU A 25 4.72 16.90 -7.46
N CYS A 26 5.85 16.69 -8.13
CA CYS A 26 6.25 15.37 -8.61
C CYS A 26 6.67 14.52 -7.41
N SER A 27 5.93 13.47 -7.05
CA SER A 27 6.27 12.63 -5.89
C SER A 27 7.53 11.78 -6.05
N ILE A 28 8.21 11.85 -7.21
CA ILE A 28 9.44 11.10 -7.50
C ILE A 28 10.67 11.97 -7.17
N CYS A 29 10.73 13.20 -7.68
CA CYS A 29 11.86 14.12 -7.42
C CYS A 29 11.56 15.18 -6.35
N LEU A 30 10.31 15.29 -5.89
CA LEU A 30 9.83 16.28 -4.92
C LEU A 30 9.95 17.74 -5.40
N GLU A 31 10.02 17.95 -6.72
CA GLU A 31 10.03 19.27 -7.36
C GLU A 31 8.66 19.60 -7.98
N TYR A 32 8.38 20.89 -8.18
CA TYR A 32 7.13 21.36 -8.76
C TYR A 32 6.98 20.92 -10.20
N LEU A 33 5.77 20.47 -10.54
CA LEU A 33 5.39 20.09 -11.89
C LEU A 33 5.25 21.34 -12.77
N ASN A 34 5.67 21.22 -14.02
CA ASN A 34 5.63 22.30 -14.99
C ASN A 34 4.77 21.84 -16.17
N GLU A 35 3.79 22.65 -16.56
CA GLU A 35 2.74 22.31 -17.54
C GLU A 35 3.23 21.67 -18.86
N ASN A 36 4.50 21.87 -19.22
CA ASN A 36 5.09 21.42 -20.48
C ASN A 36 5.79 20.06 -20.43
N GLU A 37 6.02 19.46 -19.26
CA GLU A 37 6.77 18.18 -19.15
C GLU A 37 6.02 17.09 -18.37
N ASP A 38 4.79 17.35 -17.95
CA ASP A 38 4.05 16.44 -17.08
C ASP A 38 3.27 15.40 -17.87
N THR A 39 3.25 14.17 -17.36
CA THR A 39 2.51 13.07 -17.97
C THR A 39 1.64 12.34 -16.96
N LYS A 40 0.52 11.81 -17.48
CA LYS A 40 -0.44 10.98 -16.75
C LYS A 40 -0.50 9.57 -17.36
N PRO A 41 0.47 8.68 -17.07
CA PRO A 41 0.55 7.37 -17.70
C PRO A 41 -0.34 6.29 -17.03
N TYR A 42 -1.12 6.66 -16.02
CA TYR A 42 -1.93 5.76 -15.21
C TYR A 42 -3.42 6.10 -15.29
N GLN A 43 -4.28 5.17 -14.86
CA GLN A 43 -5.73 5.37 -14.78
C GLN A 43 -6.15 6.37 -13.67
N CYS A 44 -5.24 6.78 -12.79
CA CYS A 44 -5.44 7.80 -11.76
C CYS A 44 -5.04 9.21 -12.23
N THR A 45 -5.41 10.25 -11.48
CA THR A 45 -5.17 11.68 -11.81
C THR A 45 -3.78 12.23 -11.46
N HIS A 46 -2.87 11.42 -10.91
CA HIS A 46 -1.54 11.90 -10.50
C HIS A 46 -0.64 12.23 -11.69
N LEU A 47 0.11 13.32 -11.56
CA LEU A 47 1.03 13.86 -12.54
C LEU A 47 2.48 13.67 -12.08
N TYR A 48 3.37 13.50 -13.05
CA TYR A 48 4.81 13.36 -12.86
C TYR A 48 5.56 13.97 -14.03
N HIS A 49 6.76 14.47 -13.80
CA HIS A 49 7.67 14.81 -14.89
C HIS A 49 7.89 13.59 -15.79
N SER A 50 7.84 13.80 -17.10
CA SER A 50 8.07 12.77 -18.13
C SER A 50 9.33 11.97 -17.86
N ASN A 51 10.43 12.65 -17.55
CA ASN A 51 11.71 11.98 -17.25
C ASN A 51 11.66 11.15 -15.97
N CYS A 52 10.99 11.64 -14.92
CA CYS A 52 10.84 10.91 -13.67
C CYS A 52 10.05 9.61 -13.88
N ILE A 53 8.93 9.68 -14.61
CA ILE A 53 8.06 8.53 -14.78
C ILE A 53 8.52 7.55 -15.87
N ASN A 54 9.28 8.01 -16.86
CA ASN A 54 9.92 7.14 -17.85
C ASN A 54 10.93 6.19 -17.19
N ASN A 55 11.64 6.65 -16.16
CA ASN A 55 12.58 5.83 -15.40
C ASN A 55 11.91 4.99 -14.29
N TRP A 56 10.58 5.10 -14.14
CA TRP A 56 9.83 4.40 -13.11
C TRP A 56 9.21 3.10 -13.63
N HIS A 57 9.54 2.00 -12.97
CA HIS A 57 9.03 0.67 -13.30
C HIS A 57 7.89 0.29 -12.34
N GLY A 58 6.69 0.09 -12.90
CA GLY A 58 5.53 -0.43 -12.16
C GLY A 58 4.35 0.54 -12.07
N ASN A 59 3.57 0.36 -11.00
CA ASN A 59 2.32 1.09 -10.76
C ASN A 59 2.57 2.54 -10.33
N CYS A 60 1.51 3.35 -10.32
CA CYS A 60 1.54 4.76 -9.94
C CYS A 60 2.29 4.95 -8.60
N PRO A 61 3.34 5.79 -8.54
CA PRO A 61 4.09 6.07 -7.32
C PRO A 61 3.21 6.53 -6.15
N THR A 62 2.13 7.27 -6.45
CA THR A 62 1.26 7.87 -5.42
C THR A 62 0.18 6.92 -4.94
N CYS A 63 -0.51 6.20 -5.83
CA CYS A 63 -1.69 5.41 -5.46
C CYS A 63 -1.66 3.94 -5.89
N ARG A 64 -0.59 3.50 -6.55
CA ARG A 64 -0.39 2.13 -7.04
C ARG A 64 -1.42 1.65 -8.07
N ALA A 65 -2.17 2.56 -8.70
CA ALA A 65 -2.98 2.26 -9.87
C ALA A 65 -2.12 1.74 -11.04
N GLU A 66 -2.72 0.86 -11.85
CA GLU A 66 -2.07 0.27 -13.03
C GLU A 66 -1.94 1.30 -14.18
N LYS A 67 -0.96 1.07 -15.07
CA LYS A 67 -0.77 1.91 -16.26
C LYS A 67 -2.01 1.81 -17.16
N SER A 68 -2.35 2.89 -17.85
CA SER A 68 -3.45 2.89 -18.82
C SER A 68 -3.02 2.17 -20.10
N SER A 69 -2.97 0.83 -20.09
CA SER A 69 -2.71 0.02 -21.28
C SER A 69 -4.01 -0.42 -21.95
N THR A 70 -4.17 -0.11 -23.23
CA THR A 70 -5.27 -0.55 -24.12
C THR A 70 -5.23 -2.05 -24.46
N THR A 71 -4.71 -2.90 -23.58
CA THR A 71 -4.69 -4.35 -23.82
C THR A 71 -5.34 -5.04 -22.64
N LEU A 72 -6.52 -5.60 -22.89
CA LEU A 72 -7.20 -6.55 -22.02
C LEU A 72 -6.33 -7.81 -21.86
N THR A 73 -5.37 -7.77 -20.94
CA THR A 73 -4.85 -8.99 -20.33
C THR A 73 -5.07 -8.88 -18.83
N ASN A 74 -6.25 -9.33 -18.44
CA ASN A 74 -6.72 -9.42 -17.06
C ASN A 74 -5.94 -10.52 -16.33
N ASN A 75 -4.68 -10.27 -16.00
CA ASN A 75 -3.87 -11.15 -15.15
C ASN A 75 -3.50 -10.43 -13.86
N ASN A 76 -4.55 -10.08 -13.11
CA ASN A 76 -4.46 -9.54 -11.77
C ASN A 76 -4.21 -10.67 -10.74
N ASN A 77 -3.07 -11.35 -10.87
CA ASN A 77 -2.60 -12.33 -9.92
C ASN A 77 -1.38 -11.79 -9.16
N ASN A 78 -1.59 -10.76 -8.34
CA ASN A 78 -0.72 -10.45 -7.20
C ASN A 78 -0.83 -11.52 -6.09
N THR A 79 -1.12 -12.77 -6.44
CA THR A 79 -0.97 -13.92 -5.56
C THR A 79 0.47 -14.38 -5.70
N ARG A 80 1.34 -13.93 -4.80
CA ARG A 80 2.65 -14.55 -4.64
C ARG A 80 2.41 -16.00 -4.28
N ASN A 81 2.78 -16.92 -5.16
CA ASN A 81 2.67 -18.35 -4.90
C ASN A 81 3.62 -18.68 -3.74
N LEU A 82 3.06 -19.13 -2.62
CA LEU A 82 3.80 -19.43 -1.39
C LEU A 82 4.36 -20.86 -1.38
N SER A 83 4.21 -21.61 -2.48
CA SER A 83 4.63 -23.03 -2.57
C SER A 83 6.07 -23.28 -2.16
N ASP A 84 6.95 -22.29 -2.31
CA ASP A 84 8.39 -22.45 -2.12
C ASP A 84 8.86 -22.03 -0.71
N ILE A 85 7.97 -21.51 0.14
CA ILE A 85 8.33 -21.09 1.51
C ILE A 85 8.16 -22.28 2.47
N SER A 86 9.20 -22.55 3.27
CA SER A 86 9.17 -23.64 4.25
C SER A 86 8.05 -23.46 5.27
N GLU A 87 7.44 -24.57 5.69
CA GLU A 87 6.35 -24.56 6.67
C GLU A 87 6.78 -23.97 8.02
N GLU A 88 8.05 -24.17 8.40
CA GLU A 88 8.65 -23.55 9.59
C GLU A 88 8.69 -22.01 9.50
N SER A 89 8.98 -21.45 8.31
CA SER A 89 8.97 -20.00 8.11
C SER A 89 7.55 -19.44 8.20
N ILE A 90 6.56 -20.18 7.70
CA ILE A 90 5.14 -19.81 7.79
C ILE A 90 4.69 -19.80 9.25
N GLU A 91 5.08 -20.82 10.02
CA GLU A 91 4.73 -20.90 11.44
C GLU A 91 5.44 -19.82 12.27
N GLY A 92 6.72 -19.57 11.99
CA GLY A 92 7.46 -18.45 12.57
C GLY A 92 6.75 -17.11 12.32
N PHE A 93 6.27 -16.89 11.09
CA PHE A 93 5.49 -15.70 10.77
C PHE A 93 4.17 -15.64 11.56
N LYS A 94 3.41 -16.74 11.67
CA LYS A 94 2.16 -16.75 12.45
C LYS A 94 2.40 -16.48 13.93
N ARG A 95 3.52 -16.96 14.48
CA ARG A 95 3.84 -16.82 15.91
C ARG A 95 4.29 -15.41 16.27
N CYS A 96 4.94 -14.71 15.35
CA CYS A 96 5.44 -13.35 15.57
C CYS A 96 4.39 -12.25 15.33
N HIS A 97 3.20 -12.59 14.80
CA HIS A 97 2.18 -11.60 14.46
C HIS A 97 0.86 -11.86 15.17
N GLN A 98 0.23 -10.79 15.67
CA GLN A 98 -1.05 -10.88 16.37
C GLN A 98 -2.15 -11.37 15.42
N ARG A 99 -2.91 -12.40 15.83
CA ARG A 99 -4.14 -12.79 15.14
C ARG A 99 -5.22 -11.73 15.33
N ILE A 100 -5.93 -11.43 14.25
CA ILE A 100 -7.11 -10.57 14.33
C ILE A 100 -8.18 -11.26 15.19
N PRO A 101 -8.85 -10.55 16.11
CA PRO A 101 -10.01 -11.07 16.82
C PRO A 101 -11.11 -11.55 15.86
N THR A 102 -11.73 -12.69 16.16
CA THR A 102 -12.71 -13.35 15.28
C THR A 102 -13.91 -12.48 14.93
N ASN A 103 -14.32 -11.58 15.84
CA ASN A 103 -15.39 -10.62 15.61
C ASN A 103 -15.09 -9.60 14.49
N PHE A 104 -13.83 -9.44 14.05
CA PHE A 104 -13.46 -8.57 12.94
C PHE A 104 -13.14 -9.32 11.64
N HIS A 105 -13.14 -10.66 11.65
CA HIS A 105 -12.80 -11.47 10.47
C HIS A 105 -13.73 -11.19 9.29
N PHE A 106 -15.02 -10.94 9.55
CA PHE A 106 -16.01 -10.68 8.49
C PHE A 106 -15.62 -9.52 7.57
N ILE A 107 -14.96 -8.48 8.11
CA ILE A 107 -14.50 -7.29 7.38
C ILE A 107 -13.51 -7.68 6.28
N TYR A 108 -12.66 -8.65 6.57
CA TYR A 108 -11.61 -9.11 5.65
C TYR A 108 -12.09 -10.24 4.74
N HIS A 109 -12.95 -11.14 5.24
CA HIS A 109 -13.61 -12.14 4.40
C HIS A 109 -14.39 -11.50 3.25
N GLN A 110 -15.18 -10.45 3.51
CA GLN A 110 -15.95 -9.76 2.47
C GLN A 110 -15.07 -9.07 1.41
N LYS A 111 -13.83 -8.72 1.76
CA LYS A 111 -12.87 -8.07 0.86
C LYS A 111 -11.92 -9.06 0.19
N TRP A 112 -12.03 -10.36 0.48
CA TRP A 112 -11.17 -11.39 -0.09
C TRP A 112 -11.47 -11.59 -1.58
N LYS A 113 -10.46 -11.44 -2.46
CA LYS A 113 -10.66 -11.40 -3.91
C LYS A 113 -10.79 -12.78 -4.55
N LYS A 114 -10.32 -13.85 -3.90
CA LYS A 114 -10.39 -15.21 -4.45
C LYS A 114 -11.67 -15.90 -3.97
N ASN A 115 -12.73 -15.73 -4.75
CA ASN A 115 -14.07 -16.26 -4.44
C ASN A 115 -14.07 -17.77 -4.18
N ASP A 116 -13.20 -18.53 -4.85
CA ASP A 116 -13.11 -19.98 -4.63
C ASP A 116 -12.72 -20.32 -3.19
N CYS A 117 -11.80 -19.57 -2.57
CA CYS A 117 -11.41 -19.81 -1.18
C CYS A 117 -12.60 -19.63 -0.22
N VAL A 118 -13.42 -18.61 -0.46
CA VAL A 118 -14.62 -18.35 0.35
C VAL A 118 -15.71 -19.37 0.04
N ARG A 119 -15.93 -19.68 -1.24
CA ARG A 119 -16.93 -20.62 -1.73
C ARG A 119 -16.71 -22.05 -1.23
N TYR A 120 -15.45 -22.49 -1.20
CA TYR A 120 -15.07 -23.82 -0.73
C TYR A 120 -14.71 -23.86 0.76
N ASN A 121 -14.98 -22.76 1.49
CA ASN A 121 -14.75 -22.65 2.94
C ASN A 121 -13.32 -23.05 3.36
N HIS A 122 -12.33 -22.53 2.62
CA HIS A 122 -10.93 -22.72 2.95
C HIS A 122 -10.58 -22.03 4.27
N ASN A 123 -9.56 -22.55 4.94
CA ASN A 123 -9.03 -22.01 6.17
C ASN A 123 -8.29 -20.69 5.91
N LEU A 124 -8.97 -19.59 6.24
CA LEU A 124 -8.45 -18.24 6.16
C LEU A 124 -8.05 -17.76 7.56
N ILE A 125 -6.79 -17.34 7.69
CA ILE A 125 -6.27 -16.70 8.90
C ILE A 125 -5.93 -15.24 8.61
N PHE A 126 -6.14 -14.37 9.60
CA PHE A 126 -5.81 -12.94 9.50
C PHE A 126 -4.83 -12.53 10.60
N LEU A 127 -3.73 -11.89 10.21
CA LEU A 127 -2.62 -11.47 11.08
C LEU A 127 -2.35 -9.97 10.94
N LYS A 128 -1.87 -9.31 12.02
CA LYS A 128 -1.60 -7.87 12.08
C LYS A 128 -0.11 -7.56 12.33
N PRO A 129 0.74 -7.53 11.29
CA PRO A 129 2.08 -6.93 11.39
C PRO A 129 2.03 -5.40 11.46
N TYR A 130 1.49 -4.78 10.40
CA TYR A 130 1.40 -3.33 10.23
C TYR A 130 0.01 -2.95 9.67
N GLY A 131 -0.39 -3.63 8.58
CA GLY A 131 -1.77 -3.70 8.12
C GLY A 131 -2.42 -5.02 8.58
N VAL A 132 -3.23 -5.62 7.71
CA VAL A 132 -3.74 -6.98 7.92
C VAL A 132 -3.32 -7.87 6.76
N VAL A 133 -2.79 -9.04 7.07
CA VAL A 133 -2.41 -10.07 6.11
C VAL A 133 -3.36 -11.23 6.28
N GLY A 134 -4.17 -11.49 5.26
CA GLY A 134 -4.99 -12.69 5.18
C GLY A 134 -4.24 -13.80 4.44
N ILE A 135 -4.24 -15.00 4.98
CA ILE A 135 -3.55 -16.17 4.42
C ILE A 135 -4.58 -17.29 4.29
N CYS A 136 -4.66 -17.90 3.10
CA CYS A 136 -5.38 -19.14 2.90
C CYS A 136 -4.41 -20.31 3.05
N GLU A 137 -4.63 -21.17 4.05
CA GLU A 137 -3.73 -22.28 4.34
C GLU A 137 -3.86 -23.43 3.33
N ASP A 138 -5.01 -23.56 2.66
CA ASP A 138 -5.26 -24.59 1.65
C ASP A 138 -4.70 -24.20 0.28
N CYS A 139 -4.99 -22.98 -0.17
CA CYS A 139 -4.51 -22.49 -1.47
C CYS A 139 -3.08 -21.95 -1.44
N LYS A 140 -2.48 -21.77 -0.25
CA LYS A 140 -1.16 -21.15 -0.08
C LYS A 140 -1.06 -19.78 -0.78
N ILE A 141 -2.11 -18.97 -0.64
CA ILE A 141 -2.18 -17.60 -1.16
C ILE A 141 -2.34 -16.59 -0.05
N ILE A 142 -1.86 -15.38 -0.32
CA ILE A 142 -1.87 -14.26 0.63
C ILE A 142 -2.61 -13.09 -0.01
N GLN A 143 -3.37 -12.36 0.79
CA GLN A 143 -3.93 -11.06 0.44
C GLN A 143 -3.63 -10.05 1.54
N CYS A 144 -3.06 -8.90 1.17
CA CYS A 144 -2.82 -7.80 2.09
C CYS A 144 -4.01 -6.84 2.10
N PHE A 145 -4.30 -6.29 3.28
CA PHE A 145 -5.38 -5.36 3.55
C PHE A 145 -4.86 -4.19 4.35
N ASN A 146 -5.47 -3.02 4.14
CA ASN A 146 -5.36 -1.94 5.09
C ASN A 146 -6.11 -2.31 6.37
N LEU A 147 -5.60 -1.87 7.51
CA LEU A 147 -6.30 -2.03 8.79
C LEU A 147 -7.67 -1.35 8.70
N SER A 148 -8.74 -2.10 8.95
CA SER A 148 -10.12 -1.67 8.71
C SER A 148 -11.01 -1.91 9.94
N HIS A 149 -10.43 -2.19 11.11
CA HIS A 149 -11.14 -2.31 12.38
C HIS A 149 -10.41 -1.50 13.48
N PRO A 150 -11.10 -1.17 14.58
CA PRO A 150 -10.50 -0.50 15.74
C PRO A 150 -9.34 -1.30 16.34
N ILE A 151 -8.32 -0.58 16.85
CA ILE A 151 -7.16 -1.16 17.53
C ILE A 151 -7.48 -1.31 19.02
#